data_AF-A0A3C1FRV3-F1
#
_entry.id   AF-A0A3C1FRV3-F1
#
_cell.length_a   1.000
_cell.length_b   1.000
_cell.length_c   1.000
_cell.angle_alpha   90.00
_cell.angle_beta   90.00
_cell.angle_gamma   90.00
#
_symmetry.space_group_name_H-M   'P 1'
#
loop_
_entity.id
_entity.type
_entity.pdbx_description
1 polymer ?
#
loop_
_entity_poly.entity_id
_entity_poly.type
_entity_poly.pdbx_seq_one_letter_code
_entity_poly.pdbx_strand_id
1 'polypeptide(L)'
;SGGSTGRPKIIVAAAPGLFDPAQPGARMQPDGAHLVPGPLYHNGPFVMSCQALFSGSHVVVMPRFDAEQTLALIARHHIDWVMMVPTMMHRIWRLGPEIRGKYDLSSLRVLLHLAAPCPAWLKEEWINWIGPQKIHELYAGTEGTGMTWIVGDEWLAHRGSVGRPQPGCEMIVVDGEGAPLPAGEVGEIYIRPASGQGSTYHYLGDQAKALEGGWESLGDMGYFDADGYLYLADRLTDMILSGGANIYPAEVEAAIDAHPAVRSSAVIGLPDDDMGNLVHAIVDCTAPIDEAALRATLADRLVKYKIPRSFEFVNTPLRDDAGKVRRKALREERLARMAPGAERT
;
A
#
# COMPACT_ATOMS: atom_id res chain seq x y z
N SER A 1 10.67 -5.19 -10.67
CA SER A 1 9.80 -5.04 -9.49
C SER A 1 10.63 -5.13 -8.21
N GLY A 2 10.13 -4.56 -7.10
CA GLY A 2 10.85 -4.48 -5.82
C GLY A 2 11.11 -5.81 -5.09
N GLY A 3 10.92 -6.96 -5.75
CA GLY A 3 11.35 -8.28 -5.28
C GLY A 3 10.80 -8.68 -3.92
N SER A 4 9.48 -8.88 -3.79
CA SER A 4 8.88 -9.45 -2.57
C SER A 4 9.40 -10.86 -2.24
N THR A 5 9.97 -11.57 -3.22
CA THR A 5 10.59 -12.89 -3.07
C THR A 5 12.12 -12.84 -2.86
N GLY A 6 12.73 -11.64 -2.82
CA GLY A 6 14.15 -11.43 -2.52
C GLY A 6 15.06 -11.14 -3.72
N ARG A 7 14.64 -11.44 -4.95
CA ARG A 7 15.32 -10.99 -6.18
C ARG A 7 14.40 -10.07 -6.99
N PRO A 8 14.88 -8.90 -7.46
CA PRO A 8 14.09 -8.06 -8.36
C PRO A 8 13.78 -8.82 -9.66
N LYS A 9 12.50 -8.93 -10.00
CA LYS A 9 12.08 -9.44 -11.32
C LYS A 9 12.17 -8.33 -12.36
N ILE A 10 12.59 -8.63 -13.58
CA ILE A 10 12.53 -7.67 -14.70
C ILE A 10 11.19 -7.89 -15.41
N ILE A 11 10.36 -6.84 -15.42
CA ILE A 11 9.07 -6.81 -16.10
C ILE A 11 9.26 -5.98 -17.37
N VAL A 12 8.95 -6.57 -18.52
CA VAL A 12 8.97 -5.89 -19.81
C VAL A 12 7.53 -5.63 -20.21
N ALA A 13 7.13 -4.35 -20.22
CA ALA A 13 5.82 -3.95 -20.70
C ALA A 13 5.68 -4.28 -22.19
N ALA A 14 4.55 -4.87 -22.57
CA ALA A 14 4.24 -5.20 -23.96
C ALA A 14 3.58 -4.03 -24.71
N ALA A 15 2.99 -3.09 -23.97
CA ALA A 15 2.40 -1.88 -24.54
C ALA A 15 3.47 -1.04 -25.27
N PRO A 16 3.15 -0.47 -26.44
CA PRO A 16 4.07 0.44 -27.12
C PRO A 16 4.28 1.69 -26.25
N GLY A 17 5.46 2.30 -26.35
CA GLY A 17 5.78 3.57 -25.68
C GLY A 17 5.09 4.77 -26.31
N LEU A 18 3.79 4.67 -26.56
CA LEU A 18 2.94 5.69 -27.16
C LEU A 18 2.05 6.31 -26.08
N PHE A 19 1.76 7.59 -26.23
CA PHE A 19 0.85 8.33 -25.37
C PHE A 19 -0.23 8.98 -26.22
N ASP A 20 -1.50 8.80 -25.84
CA ASP A 20 -2.63 9.47 -26.47
C ASP A 20 -2.98 10.75 -25.67
N PRO A 21 -2.65 11.95 -26.17
CA PRO A 21 -2.94 13.20 -25.47
C PRO A 21 -4.44 13.50 -25.38
N ALA A 22 -5.30 12.82 -26.16
CA ALA A 22 -6.74 13.01 -26.09
C ALA A 22 -7.39 12.23 -24.91
N GLN A 23 -6.65 11.32 -24.28
CA GLN A 23 -7.15 10.47 -23.19
C GLN A 23 -6.17 10.52 -22.00
N PRO A 24 -6.12 11.64 -21.26
CA PRO A 24 -5.27 11.74 -20.08
C PRO A 24 -5.68 10.68 -19.05
N GLY A 25 -4.74 9.79 -18.71
CA GLY A 25 -4.94 8.73 -17.73
C GLY A 25 -5.11 9.26 -16.30
N ALA A 26 -5.50 8.38 -15.38
CA ALA A 26 -5.51 8.66 -13.93
C ALA A 26 -6.23 9.95 -13.50
N ARG A 27 -7.25 10.38 -14.27
CA ARG A 27 -8.04 11.60 -14.05
C ARG A 27 -7.23 12.91 -14.09
N MET A 28 -6.06 12.88 -14.71
CA MET A 28 -5.24 14.07 -14.95
C MET A 28 -5.97 15.03 -15.89
N GLN A 29 -5.73 16.33 -15.71
CA GLN A 29 -6.21 17.34 -16.65
C GLN A 29 -5.08 17.69 -17.64
N PRO A 30 -5.40 17.95 -18.91
CA PRO A 30 -4.47 18.62 -19.81
C PRO A 30 -4.04 19.97 -19.20
N ASP A 31 -2.77 20.35 -19.41
CA ASP A 31 -2.21 21.61 -18.93
C ASP A 31 -2.35 21.88 -17.41
N GLY A 32 -2.50 20.82 -16.61
CA GLY A 32 -2.59 20.88 -15.15
C GLY A 32 -1.23 21.07 -14.45
N ALA A 33 -1.21 20.84 -13.13
CA ALA A 33 -0.01 20.97 -12.31
C ALA A 33 0.18 19.76 -11.38
N HIS A 34 1.31 19.07 -11.54
CA HIS A 34 1.58 17.79 -10.92
C HIS A 34 2.77 17.85 -9.96
N LEU A 35 2.59 17.31 -8.75
CA LEU A 35 3.68 17.16 -7.80
C LEU A 35 4.18 15.73 -7.78
N VAL A 36 5.50 15.56 -7.82
CA VAL A 36 6.19 14.28 -7.68
C VAL A 36 6.96 14.27 -6.36
N PRO A 37 6.32 13.84 -5.25
CA PRO A 37 6.97 13.74 -3.94
C PRO A 37 7.75 12.43 -3.76
N GLY A 38 7.55 11.47 -4.66
CA GLY A 38 8.15 10.14 -4.62
C GLY A 38 9.33 9.95 -5.57
N PRO A 39 10.17 8.94 -5.31
CA PRO A 39 11.34 8.63 -6.13
C PRO A 39 10.99 8.22 -7.57
N LEU A 40 11.55 8.92 -8.57
CA LEU A 40 11.36 8.64 -10.00
C LEU A 40 12.00 7.35 -10.51
N TYR A 41 12.83 6.67 -9.71
CA TYR A 41 13.31 5.33 -10.07
C TYR A 41 12.26 4.23 -9.82
N HIS A 42 11.14 4.56 -9.18
CA HIS A 42 9.99 3.67 -9.05
C HIS A 42 8.97 3.91 -10.17
N ASN A 43 8.33 2.82 -10.62
CA ASN A 43 7.37 2.82 -11.73
C ASN A 43 6.22 3.83 -11.55
N GLY A 44 5.58 3.87 -10.37
CA GLY A 44 4.42 4.72 -10.12
C GLY A 44 4.71 6.22 -10.32
N PRO A 45 5.63 6.82 -9.53
CA PRO A 45 6.02 8.22 -9.71
C PRO A 45 6.54 8.51 -11.13
N PHE A 46 7.33 7.60 -11.70
CA PHE A 46 7.86 7.76 -13.05
C PHE A 46 6.77 7.86 -14.11
N VAL A 47 5.92 6.83 -14.21
CA VAL A 47 4.85 6.77 -15.24
C VAL A 47 3.89 7.94 -15.11
N MET A 48 3.47 8.28 -13.89
CA MET A 48 2.54 9.41 -13.70
C MET A 48 3.19 10.76 -14.01
N SER A 49 4.49 10.94 -13.73
CA SER A 49 5.21 12.15 -14.13
C SER A 49 5.33 12.28 -15.66
N CYS A 50 5.54 11.16 -16.37
CA CYS A 50 5.55 11.14 -17.83
C CYS A 50 4.16 11.43 -18.41
N GLN A 51 3.10 10.82 -17.87
CA GLN A 51 1.72 11.09 -18.30
C GLN A 51 1.34 12.56 -18.11
N ALA A 52 1.71 13.15 -16.96
CA ALA A 52 1.52 14.57 -16.70
C ALA A 52 2.25 15.42 -17.73
N LEU A 53 3.54 15.16 -17.94
CA LEU A 53 4.38 15.91 -18.89
C LEU A 53 3.83 15.82 -20.32
N PHE A 54 3.41 14.62 -20.75
CA PHE A 54 2.86 14.41 -22.10
C PHE A 54 1.44 14.97 -22.26
N SER A 55 0.73 15.21 -21.16
CA SER A 55 -0.54 15.94 -21.12
C SER A 55 -0.37 17.47 -21.08
N GLY A 56 0.86 17.99 -21.21
CA GLY A 56 1.15 19.43 -21.14
C GLY A 56 1.22 19.99 -19.72
N SER A 57 1.14 19.16 -18.69
CA SER A 57 1.16 19.64 -17.30
C SER A 57 2.53 20.15 -16.85
N HIS A 58 2.51 21.11 -15.93
CA HIS A 58 3.71 21.52 -15.20
C HIS A 58 4.06 20.48 -14.12
N VAL A 59 5.22 19.83 -14.26
CA VAL A 59 5.68 18.79 -13.33
C VAL A 59 6.70 19.35 -12.34
N VAL A 60 6.31 19.41 -11.06
CA VAL A 60 7.16 19.83 -9.94
C VAL A 60 7.74 18.59 -9.28
N VAL A 61 9.06 18.43 -9.34
CA VAL A 61 9.76 17.26 -8.78
C VAL A 61 10.41 17.61 -7.45
N MET A 62 10.15 16.80 -6.43
CA MET A 62 10.85 16.87 -5.15
C MET A 62 12.02 15.88 -5.14
N PRO A 63 13.29 16.33 -5.04
CA PRO A 63 14.43 15.41 -5.01
C PRO A 63 14.41 14.45 -3.81
N ARG A 64 13.83 14.90 -2.70
CA ARG A 64 13.59 14.13 -1.49
C ARG A 64 12.25 14.53 -0.91
N PHE A 65 11.50 13.55 -0.42
CA PHE A 65 10.25 13.82 0.29
C PHE A 65 10.50 14.64 1.56
N ASP A 66 9.74 15.73 1.69
CA ASP A 66 9.60 16.51 2.91
C ASP A 66 8.12 16.86 3.09
N ALA A 67 7.60 16.68 4.31
CA ALA A 67 6.17 16.74 4.57
C ALA A 67 5.61 18.17 4.50
N GLU A 68 6.28 19.15 5.11
CA GLU A 68 5.80 20.55 5.11
C GLU A 68 6.05 21.19 3.73
N GLN A 69 7.21 20.92 3.12
CA GLN A 69 7.52 21.37 1.78
C GLN A 69 6.55 20.83 0.73
N THR A 70 6.02 19.61 0.91
CA THR A 70 4.96 19.06 0.05
C THR A 70 3.74 19.99 0.04
N LEU A 71 3.27 20.43 1.21
CA LEU A 71 2.14 21.37 1.34
C LEU A 71 2.47 22.74 0.75
N ALA A 72 3.70 23.24 1.00
CA ALA A 72 4.16 24.51 0.45
C ALA A 72 4.21 24.51 -1.08
N LEU A 73 4.65 23.40 -1.69
CA LEU A 73 4.71 23.26 -3.15
C LEU A 73 3.32 23.12 -3.76
N ILE A 74 2.39 22.41 -3.10
CA ILE A 74 0.99 22.35 -3.53
C ILE A 74 0.41 23.76 -3.64
N ALA A 75 0.53 24.55 -2.58
CA ALA A 75 -0.01 25.91 -2.55
C ALA A 75 0.68 26.83 -3.56
N ARG A 76 2.03 26.79 -3.64
CA ARG A 76 2.82 27.67 -4.50
C ARG A 76 2.57 27.44 -5.99
N HIS A 77 2.42 26.18 -6.39
CA HIS A 77 2.32 25.81 -7.81
C HIS A 77 0.89 25.48 -8.24
N HIS A 78 -0.09 25.69 -7.34
CA HIS A 78 -1.49 25.34 -7.56
C HIS A 78 -1.65 23.89 -8.06
N ILE A 79 -0.94 22.96 -7.41
CA ILE A 79 -0.94 21.54 -7.80
C ILE A 79 -2.37 21.01 -7.76
N ASP A 80 -2.80 20.35 -8.83
CA ASP A 80 -4.12 19.74 -8.95
C ASP A 80 -4.09 18.21 -8.83
N TRP A 81 -2.92 17.61 -9.06
CA TRP A 81 -2.74 16.17 -9.05
C TRP A 81 -1.46 15.78 -8.32
N VAL A 82 -1.56 14.85 -7.38
CA VAL A 82 -0.41 14.31 -6.65
C VAL A 82 -0.61 12.83 -6.34
N MET A 83 0.46 12.06 -6.50
CA MET A 83 0.53 10.68 -6.01
C MET A 83 1.34 10.63 -4.73
N MET A 84 0.84 9.91 -3.73
CA MET A 84 1.57 9.64 -2.48
C MET A 84 1.48 8.15 -2.10
N VAL A 85 2.37 7.73 -1.20
CA VAL A 85 2.18 6.48 -0.45
C VAL A 85 1.60 6.80 0.94
N PRO A 86 0.89 5.87 1.62
CA PRO A 86 0.33 6.12 2.94
C PRO A 86 1.33 6.64 3.98
N THR A 87 2.60 6.21 3.92
CA THR A 87 3.66 6.73 4.79
C THR A 87 3.88 8.24 4.63
N MET A 88 3.80 8.78 3.41
CA MET A 88 3.91 10.22 3.15
C MET A 88 2.70 10.96 3.71
N MET A 89 1.50 10.42 3.47
CA MET A 89 0.25 10.94 4.03
C MET A 89 0.29 11.01 5.55
N HIS A 90 0.83 9.97 6.20
CA HIS A 90 0.99 9.91 7.65
C HIS A 90 1.97 10.97 8.16
N ARG A 91 3.14 11.11 7.52
CA ARG A 91 4.13 12.13 7.88
C ARG A 91 3.57 13.56 7.77
N ILE A 92 2.78 13.85 6.73
CA ILE A 92 2.08 15.13 6.58
C ILE A 92 1.05 15.32 7.69
N TRP A 93 0.24 14.29 7.99
CA TRP A 93 -0.75 14.36 9.07
C TRP A 93 -0.12 14.74 10.41
N ARG A 94 1.05 14.16 10.70
CA ARG A 94 1.82 14.37 11.94
C ARG A 94 2.44 15.76 12.09
N LEU A 95 2.43 16.61 11.06
CA LEU A 95 2.83 18.02 11.21
C LEU A 95 1.91 18.80 12.16
N GLY A 96 0.72 18.26 12.44
CA GLY A 96 -0.26 18.89 13.31
C GLY A 96 -1.12 19.93 12.58
N PRO A 97 -2.27 20.30 13.18
CA PRO A 97 -3.25 21.16 12.53
C PRO A 97 -2.71 22.57 12.23
N GLU A 98 -1.84 23.12 13.08
CA GLU A 98 -1.29 24.47 12.89
C GLU A 98 -0.45 24.58 11.62
N ILE A 99 0.43 23.61 11.35
CA ILE A 99 1.26 23.61 10.13
C ILE A 99 0.39 23.29 8.92
N ARG A 100 -0.48 22.27 9.02
CA ARG A 100 -1.37 21.87 7.92
C ARG A 100 -2.31 23.00 7.48
N GLY A 101 -2.78 23.82 8.42
CA GLY A 101 -3.66 24.95 8.15
C GLY A 101 -2.98 26.17 7.49
N LYS A 102 -1.65 26.18 7.33
CA LYS A 102 -0.93 27.31 6.69
C LYS A 102 -1.06 27.36 5.18
N TYR A 103 -1.39 26.24 4.55
CA TYR A 103 -1.29 26.05 3.11
C TYR A 103 -2.66 25.88 2.47
N ASP A 104 -2.91 26.60 1.38
CA ASP A 104 -4.11 26.40 0.57
C ASP A 104 -3.96 25.17 -0.31
N LEU A 105 -4.81 24.17 -0.08
CA LEU A 105 -4.88 22.92 -0.85
C LEU A 105 -6.11 22.87 -1.77
N SER A 106 -6.79 24.01 -1.97
CA SER A 106 -8.03 24.10 -2.75
C SER A 106 -7.83 23.69 -4.22
N SER A 107 -6.63 23.89 -4.77
CA SER A 107 -6.27 23.49 -6.14
C SER A 107 -6.28 21.98 -6.36
N LEU A 108 -6.06 21.17 -5.32
CA LEU A 108 -6.04 19.71 -5.46
C LEU A 108 -7.39 19.22 -6.00
N ARG A 109 -7.32 18.36 -7.01
CA ARG A 109 -8.44 17.62 -7.58
C ARG A 109 -8.29 16.14 -7.32
N VAL A 110 -7.05 15.63 -7.38
CA VAL A 110 -6.73 14.22 -7.18
C VAL A 110 -5.50 14.10 -6.28
N LEU A 111 -5.69 13.53 -5.11
CA LEU A 111 -4.65 12.91 -4.32
C LEU A 111 -4.83 11.39 -4.45
N LEU A 112 -3.97 10.77 -5.26
CA LEU A 112 -3.94 9.34 -5.47
C LEU A 112 -2.99 8.69 -4.45
N HIS A 113 -3.46 7.69 -3.72
CA HIS A 113 -2.58 6.81 -2.94
C HIS A 113 -2.65 5.36 -3.40
N LEU A 114 -1.51 4.68 -3.31
CA LEU A 114 -1.30 3.31 -3.76
C LEU A 114 -0.03 2.71 -3.13
N ALA A 115 0.36 1.53 -3.60
CA ALA A 115 1.62 0.81 -3.31
C ALA A 115 1.77 0.22 -1.91
N ALA A 116 1.01 0.68 -0.93
CA ALA A 116 0.91 0.07 0.39
C ALA A 116 -0.52 0.22 0.95
N PRO A 117 -0.95 -0.68 1.87
CA PRO A 117 -2.20 -0.52 2.58
C PRO A 117 -2.26 0.82 3.32
N CYS A 118 -3.35 1.57 3.14
CA CYS A 118 -3.60 2.81 3.87
C CYS A 118 -4.41 2.51 5.14
N PRO A 119 -3.94 2.90 6.35
CA PRO A 119 -4.76 2.76 7.55
C PRO A 119 -6.10 3.49 7.38
N ALA A 120 -7.21 2.82 7.69
CA ALA A 120 -8.55 3.37 7.47
C ALA A 120 -8.76 4.72 8.19
N TRP A 121 -8.25 4.84 9.42
CA TRP A 121 -8.29 6.09 10.18
C TRP A 121 -7.58 7.23 9.45
N LEU A 122 -6.41 6.96 8.84
CA LEU A 122 -5.62 7.98 8.15
C LEU A 122 -6.34 8.45 6.90
N LYS A 123 -6.91 7.51 6.14
CA LYS A 123 -7.69 7.84 4.94
C LYS A 123 -8.90 8.69 5.29
N GLU A 124 -9.60 8.36 6.36
CA GLU A 124 -10.73 9.14 6.87
C GLU A 124 -10.33 10.55 7.31
N GLU A 125 -9.22 10.71 8.03
CA GLU A 125 -8.71 12.03 8.42
C GLU A 125 -8.35 12.90 7.20
N TRP A 126 -7.78 12.30 6.16
CA TRP A 126 -7.53 12.99 4.89
C TRP A 126 -8.81 13.35 4.14
N ILE A 127 -9.80 12.45 4.11
CA ILE A 127 -11.13 12.71 3.54
C ILE A 127 -11.79 13.90 4.25
N ASN A 128 -11.76 13.93 5.58
CA ASN A 128 -12.32 15.01 6.38
C ASN A 128 -11.58 16.33 6.16
N TRP A 129 -10.27 16.27 5.89
CA TRP A 129 -9.44 17.46 5.73
C TRP A 129 -9.56 18.10 4.34
N ILE A 130 -9.43 17.33 3.25
CA ILE A 130 -9.39 17.90 1.89
C ILE A 130 -10.65 17.62 1.06
N GLY A 131 -11.56 16.79 1.58
CA GLY A 131 -12.82 16.42 0.94
C GLY A 131 -12.76 15.03 0.29
N PRO A 132 -13.86 14.24 0.37
CA PRO A 132 -13.89 12.86 -0.10
C PRO A 132 -13.63 12.72 -1.61
N GLN A 133 -14.09 13.68 -2.42
CA GLN A 133 -13.96 13.63 -3.87
C GLN A 133 -12.52 13.79 -4.37
N LYS A 134 -11.60 14.23 -3.51
CA LYS A 134 -10.19 14.44 -3.83
C LYS A 134 -9.30 13.27 -3.44
N ILE A 135 -9.78 12.33 -2.63
CA ILE A 135 -9.00 11.17 -2.18
C ILE A 135 -9.31 9.99 -3.09
N HIS A 136 -8.28 9.46 -3.73
CA HIS A 136 -8.38 8.32 -4.63
C HIS A 136 -7.44 7.21 -4.18
N GLU A 137 -7.88 5.97 -4.29
CA GLU A 137 -7.03 4.80 -4.09
C GLU A 137 -7.05 3.91 -5.33
N LEU A 138 -5.88 3.39 -5.66
CA LEU A 138 -5.66 2.46 -6.77
C LEU A 138 -4.93 1.22 -6.26
N TYR A 139 -5.44 0.05 -6.63
CA TYR A 139 -4.72 -1.22 -6.52
C TYR A 139 -4.38 -1.73 -7.91
N ALA A 140 -3.09 -1.95 -8.16
CA ALA A 140 -2.57 -2.50 -9.41
C ALA A 140 -1.16 -3.06 -9.23
N GLY A 141 -0.75 -3.94 -10.13
CA GLY A 141 0.63 -4.42 -10.28
C GLY A 141 1.46 -3.58 -11.25
N THR A 142 2.78 -3.77 -11.23
CA THR A 142 3.67 -3.19 -12.28
C THR A 142 3.46 -3.89 -13.63
N GLU A 143 2.93 -5.10 -13.57
CA GLU A 143 2.51 -5.99 -14.64
C GLU A 143 1.40 -5.39 -15.52
N GLY A 144 0.64 -4.41 -15.02
CA GLY A 144 -0.39 -3.71 -15.80
C GLY A 144 -1.53 -4.60 -16.30
N THR A 145 -1.80 -5.73 -15.63
CA THR A 145 -2.86 -6.70 -15.96
C THR A 145 -4.28 -6.17 -15.71
N GLY A 146 -4.40 -5.15 -14.87
CA GLY A 146 -5.66 -4.55 -14.48
C GLY A 146 -5.48 -3.65 -13.26
N MET A 147 -6.55 -2.98 -12.87
CA MET A 147 -6.57 -2.15 -11.67
C MET A 147 -7.96 -2.07 -11.07
N THR A 148 -8.03 -1.78 -9.77
CA THR A 148 -9.23 -1.23 -9.14
C THR A 148 -9.05 0.26 -8.87
N TRP A 149 -10.17 0.96 -8.70
CA TRP A 149 -10.19 2.36 -8.33
C TRP A 149 -11.33 2.63 -7.35
N ILE A 150 -11.09 3.46 -6.34
CA ILE A 150 -12.13 3.98 -5.43
C ILE A 150 -11.88 5.45 -5.10
N VAL A 151 -12.95 6.22 -4.99
CA VAL A 151 -12.94 7.63 -4.54
C VAL A 151 -13.39 7.71 -3.08
N GLY A 152 -13.00 8.74 -2.34
CA GLY A 152 -13.25 8.84 -0.91
C GLY A 152 -14.74 8.79 -0.51
N ASP A 153 -15.66 9.27 -1.34
CA ASP A 153 -17.10 9.18 -1.10
C ASP A 153 -17.60 7.73 -1.22
N GLU A 154 -17.17 7.02 -2.25
CA GLU A 154 -17.41 5.58 -2.44
C GLU A 154 -16.75 4.75 -1.32
N TRP A 155 -15.53 5.11 -0.91
CA TRP A 155 -14.82 4.45 0.19
C TRP A 155 -15.50 4.64 1.55
N LEU A 156 -16.16 5.77 1.80
CA LEU A 156 -16.92 5.97 3.04
C LEU A 156 -18.10 4.99 3.16
N ALA A 157 -18.67 4.56 2.04
CA ALA A 157 -19.70 3.52 1.99
C ALA A 157 -19.11 2.10 2.07
N HIS A 158 -17.93 1.88 1.49
CA HIS A 158 -17.22 0.59 1.45
C HIS A 158 -15.86 0.65 2.16
N ARG A 159 -15.87 1.01 3.45
CA ARG A 159 -14.65 1.27 4.23
C ARG A 159 -13.71 0.08 4.23
N GLY A 160 -12.46 0.32 3.82
CA GLY A 160 -11.41 -0.70 3.70
C GLY A 160 -11.26 -1.30 2.31
N SER A 161 -12.16 -0.99 1.37
CA SER A 161 -12.05 -1.45 -0.01
C SER A 161 -10.98 -0.66 -0.79
N VAL A 162 -10.35 -1.32 -1.78
CA VAL A 162 -9.52 -0.70 -2.82
C VAL A 162 -10.31 -0.40 -4.11
N GLY A 163 -11.62 -0.59 -4.09
CA GLY A 163 -12.53 -0.30 -5.18
C GLY A 163 -12.92 -1.50 -6.02
N ARG A 164 -13.44 -1.18 -7.20
CA ARG A 164 -13.94 -2.16 -8.17
C ARG A 164 -13.01 -2.27 -9.37
N PRO A 165 -12.92 -3.45 -10.01
CA PRO A 165 -12.18 -3.62 -11.26
C PRO A 165 -12.61 -2.57 -12.29
N GLN A 166 -11.64 -1.89 -12.89
CA GLN A 166 -11.89 -0.89 -13.92
C GLN A 166 -12.14 -1.55 -15.29
N PRO A 167 -12.81 -0.86 -16.23
CA PRO A 167 -12.96 -1.35 -17.59
C PRO A 167 -11.62 -1.77 -18.19
N GLY A 168 -11.62 -2.90 -18.89
CA GLY A 168 -10.41 -3.47 -19.51
C GLY A 168 -9.73 -4.58 -18.69
N CYS A 169 -10.25 -4.90 -17.50
CA CYS A 169 -9.84 -6.11 -16.77
C CYS A 169 -11.02 -6.75 -16.05
N GLU A 170 -10.87 -8.05 -15.77
CA GLU A 170 -11.69 -8.80 -14.85
C GLU A 170 -10.82 -9.24 -13.66
N MET A 171 -11.44 -9.42 -12.49
CA MET A 171 -10.77 -9.94 -11.31
C MET A 171 -11.65 -10.99 -10.63
N ILE A 172 -11.03 -12.06 -10.15
CA ILE A 172 -11.66 -13.10 -9.34
C ILE A 172 -10.81 -13.38 -8.10
N VAL A 173 -11.45 -13.97 -7.10
CA VAL A 173 -10.79 -14.50 -5.91
C VAL A 173 -10.99 -16.01 -5.93
N VAL A 174 -9.92 -16.78 -5.72
CA VAL A 174 -9.95 -18.25 -5.78
C VAL A 174 -9.40 -18.92 -4.52
N ASP A 175 -9.80 -20.16 -4.29
CA ASP A 175 -9.27 -21.04 -3.24
C ASP A 175 -7.88 -21.64 -3.60
N GLY A 176 -7.41 -22.58 -2.78
CA GLY A 176 -6.11 -23.24 -2.98
C GLY A 176 -6.08 -24.18 -4.20
N GLU A 177 -7.24 -24.61 -4.67
CA GLU A 177 -7.45 -25.48 -5.82
C GLU A 177 -7.67 -24.69 -7.12
N GLY A 178 -7.84 -23.36 -7.03
CA GLY A 178 -8.06 -22.46 -8.16
C GLY A 178 -9.54 -22.28 -8.54
N ALA A 179 -10.48 -22.72 -7.69
CA ALA A 179 -11.91 -22.50 -7.91
C ALA A 179 -12.34 -21.11 -7.39
N PRO A 180 -13.21 -20.37 -8.11
CA PRO A 180 -13.72 -19.08 -7.65
C PRO A 180 -14.48 -19.17 -6.32
N LEU A 181 -14.18 -18.24 -5.41
CA LEU A 181 -14.84 -18.11 -4.11
C LEU A 181 -16.05 -17.17 -4.14
N PRO A 182 -17.06 -17.39 -3.28
CA PRO A 182 -18.18 -16.48 -3.12
C PRO A 182 -17.77 -15.18 -2.41
N ALA A 183 -18.66 -14.19 -2.43
CA ALA A 183 -18.45 -12.92 -1.74
C ALA A 183 -18.21 -13.12 -0.23
N GLY A 184 -17.26 -12.39 0.32
CA GLY A 184 -16.86 -12.45 1.74
C GLY A 184 -15.81 -13.52 2.07
N GLU A 185 -15.48 -14.44 1.16
CA GLU A 185 -14.47 -15.46 1.39
C GLU A 185 -13.09 -15.01 0.88
N VAL A 186 -12.08 -15.17 1.74
CA VAL A 186 -10.70 -14.74 1.45
C VAL A 186 -9.98 -15.80 0.62
N GLY A 187 -9.46 -15.39 -0.53
CA GLY A 187 -8.66 -16.21 -1.42
C GLY A 187 -7.60 -15.40 -2.14
N GLU A 188 -6.92 -16.01 -3.11
CA GLU A 188 -5.91 -15.33 -3.91
C GLU A 188 -6.57 -14.55 -5.05
N ILE A 189 -6.12 -13.31 -5.27
CA ILE A 189 -6.65 -12.44 -6.31
C ILE A 189 -5.98 -12.79 -7.65
N TYR A 190 -6.80 -13.13 -8.64
CA TYR A 190 -6.39 -13.28 -10.03
C TYR A 190 -7.01 -12.20 -10.90
N ILE A 191 -6.22 -11.72 -11.85
CA ILE A 191 -6.56 -10.63 -12.75
C ILE A 191 -6.44 -11.14 -14.18
N ARG A 192 -7.43 -10.81 -15.02
CA ARG A 192 -7.40 -11.09 -16.44
C ARG A 192 -7.55 -9.79 -17.24
N PRO A 193 -6.55 -9.38 -18.04
CA PRO A 193 -6.72 -8.26 -18.95
C PRO A 193 -7.68 -8.63 -20.08
N ALA A 194 -8.54 -7.70 -20.49
CA ALA A 194 -9.47 -7.90 -21.60
C ALA A 194 -8.75 -8.11 -22.94
N SER A 195 -7.49 -7.69 -23.06
CA SER A 195 -6.62 -7.92 -24.21
C SER A 195 -6.01 -9.34 -24.26
N GLY A 196 -6.27 -10.18 -23.24
CA GLY A 196 -5.84 -11.58 -23.19
C GLY A 196 -4.51 -11.80 -22.48
N GLN A 197 -4.22 -13.06 -22.15
CA GLN A 197 -3.00 -13.44 -21.40
C GLN A 197 -1.72 -13.05 -22.13
N GLY A 198 -0.71 -12.56 -21.39
CA GLY A 198 0.58 -12.14 -21.96
C GLY A 198 0.52 -10.90 -22.85
N SER A 199 -0.62 -10.22 -22.95
CA SER A 199 -0.79 -9.02 -23.77
C SER A 199 -0.23 -7.74 -23.13
N THR A 200 -0.08 -7.74 -21.80
CA THR A 200 0.30 -6.53 -21.04
C THR A 200 1.79 -6.48 -20.70
N TYR A 201 2.41 -7.64 -20.43
CA TYR A 201 3.83 -7.75 -20.08
C TYR A 201 4.39 -9.17 -20.28
N HIS A 202 5.71 -9.30 -20.15
CA HIS A 202 6.38 -10.57 -19.85
C HIS A 202 7.53 -10.38 -18.85
N TYR A 203 7.90 -11.45 -18.15
CA TYR A 203 9.08 -11.46 -17.28
C TYR A 203 10.33 -11.93 -18.04
N LEU A 204 11.50 -11.37 -17.70
CA LEU A 204 12.79 -11.96 -18.08
C LEU A 204 13.31 -12.85 -16.95
N GLY A 205 13.39 -14.16 -17.21
CA GLY A 205 13.94 -15.13 -16.27
C GLY A 205 12.98 -15.55 -15.14
N ASP A 206 11.68 -15.29 -15.29
CA ASP A 206 10.63 -15.72 -14.36
C ASP A 206 9.32 -15.96 -15.13
N GLN A 207 8.29 -16.51 -14.46
CA GLN A 207 6.96 -16.71 -15.02
C GLN A 207 5.89 -16.17 -14.08
N ALA A 208 4.79 -15.71 -14.67
CA ALA A 208 3.60 -15.34 -13.92
C ALA A 208 2.96 -16.59 -13.32
N LYS A 209 2.43 -16.48 -12.11
CA LYS A 209 1.52 -17.49 -11.58
C LYS A 209 0.19 -17.32 -12.30
N ALA A 210 -0.26 -18.35 -13.01
CA ALA A 210 -1.43 -18.27 -13.87
C ALA A 210 -2.36 -19.48 -13.69
N LEU A 211 -3.64 -19.28 -13.96
CA LEU A 211 -4.65 -20.32 -14.10
C LEU A 211 -5.12 -20.42 -15.57
N GLU A 212 -5.81 -21.49 -15.90
CA GLU A 212 -6.48 -21.64 -17.20
C GLU A 212 -7.44 -20.48 -17.47
N GLY A 213 -7.54 -20.03 -18.72
CA GLY A 213 -8.43 -18.93 -19.10
C GLY A 213 -7.82 -17.53 -18.98
N GLY A 214 -6.50 -17.44 -18.79
CA GLY A 214 -5.73 -16.19 -18.88
C GLY A 214 -5.70 -15.36 -17.59
N TRP A 215 -5.95 -15.99 -16.47
CA TRP A 215 -5.91 -15.39 -15.14
C TRP A 215 -4.49 -15.39 -14.59
N GLU A 216 -4.01 -14.25 -14.10
CA GLU A 216 -2.68 -14.10 -13.51
C GLU A 216 -2.76 -13.51 -12.10
N SER A 217 -1.94 -14.01 -11.19
CA SER A 217 -1.90 -13.56 -9.80
C SER A 217 -0.68 -12.69 -9.51
N LEU A 218 -0.90 -11.60 -8.76
CA LEU A 218 0.15 -10.76 -8.18
C LEU A 218 0.64 -11.29 -6.81
N GLY A 219 0.01 -12.36 -6.29
CA GLY A 219 0.26 -12.98 -5.00
C GLY A 219 -0.39 -12.26 -3.81
N ASP A 220 -1.33 -11.35 -4.08
CA ASP A 220 -2.10 -10.66 -3.04
C ASP A 220 -3.38 -11.44 -2.74
N MET A 221 -3.78 -11.44 -1.47
CA MET A 221 -5.01 -12.08 -1.01
C MET A 221 -6.11 -11.04 -0.88
N GLY A 222 -7.36 -11.46 -0.97
CA GLY A 222 -8.48 -10.58 -0.77
C GLY A 222 -9.81 -11.28 -0.90
N TYR A 223 -10.87 -10.50 -0.86
CA TYR A 223 -12.24 -10.97 -1.08
C TYR A 223 -13.04 -9.85 -1.76
N PHE A 224 -14.09 -10.24 -2.48
CA PHE A 224 -15.11 -9.31 -2.94
C PHE A 224 -16.26 -9.25 -1.95
N ASP A 225 -16.83 -8.08 -1.71
CA ASP A 225 -18.15 -7.99 -1.07
C ASP A 225 -19.28 -8.30 -2.07
N ALA A 226 -20.52 -8.30 -1.58
CA ALA A 226 -21.70 -8.57 -2.41
C ALA A 226 -21.95 -7.50 -3.49
N ASP A 227 -21.38 -6.30 -3.33
CA ASP A 227 -21.50 -5.17 -4.26
C ASP A 227 -20.33 -5.11 -5.26
N GLY A 228 -19.41 -6.09 -5.20
CA GLY A 228 -18.29 -6.25 -6.13
C GLY A 228 -17.05 -5.43 -5.77
N TYR A 229 -16.96 -4.89 -4.56
CA TYR A 229 -15.79 -4.16 -4.07
C TYR A 229 -14.71 -5.10 -3.56
N LEU A 230 -13.47 -4.88 -3.99
CA LEU A 230 -12.33 -5.66 -3.58
C LEU A 230 -11.78 -5.15 -2.24
N TYR A 231 -11.50 -6.08 -1.33
CA TYR A 231 -10.83 -5.84 -0.07
C TYR A 231 -9.55 -6.65 -0.05
N LEU A 232 -8.41 -5.99 0.21
CA LEU A 232 -7.13 -6.68 0.31
C LEU A 232 -6.95 -7.28 1.70
N ALA A 233 -6.50 -8.53 1.73
CA ALA A 233 -5.91 -9.18 2.88
C ALA A 233 -4.38 -9.26 2.66
N ASP A 234 -3.56 -9.40 3.72
CA ASP A 234 -2.12 -9.57 3.49
C ASP A 234 -1.83 -10.78 2.62
N ARG A 235 -0.70 -10.70 1.93
CA ARG A 235 -0.13 -11.77 1.12
C ARG A 235 -0.05 -13.05 1.93
N LEU A 236 -0.36 -14.18 1.28
CA LEU A 236 -0.26 -15.50 1.91
C LEU A 236 1.14 -15.78 2.47
N THR A 237 2.18 -15.23 1.84
CA THR A 237 3.57 -15.35 2.33
C THR A 237 3.89 -14.52 3.56
N ASP A 238 3.14 -13.44 3.80
CA ASP A 238 3.32 -12.54 4.95
C ASP A 238 2.35 -12.86 6.09
N MET A 239 1.29 -13.62 5.80
CA MET A 239 0.34 -14.13 6.79
C MET A 239 1.06 -14.93 7.87
N ILE A 240 0.76 -14.61 9.12
CA ILE A 240 1.28 -15.31 10.29
C ILE A 240 0.23 -16.33 10.72
N LEU A 241 0.55 -17.61 10.58
CA LEU A 241 -0.24 -18.68 11.19
C LEU A 241 0.19 -18.86 12.65
N SER A 242 -0.71 -18.57 13.58
CA SER A 242 -0.47 -18.65 15.02
C SER A 242 -1.63 -19.39 15.71
N GLY A 243 -1.35 -20.56 16.29
CA GLY A 243 -2.36 -21.37 17.01
C GLY A 243 -3.58 -21.73 16.17
N GLY A 244 -3.39 -21.93 14.85
CA GLY A 244 -4.48 -22.22 13.91
C GLY A 244 -5.25 -21.01 13.38
N ALA A 245 -4.91 -19.79 13.83
CA ALA A 245 -5.51 -18.56 13.34
C ALA A 245 -4.63 -17.88 12.28
N ASN A 246 -5.27 -17.38 11.21
CA ASN A 246 -4.64 -16.55 10.18
C ASN A 246 -4.58 -15.10 10.67
N ILE A 247 -3.37 -14.57 10.82
CA ILE A 247 -3.12 -13.20 11.26
C ILE A 247 -2.46 -12.44 10.12
N TYR A 248 -3.12 -11.38 9.68
CA TYR A 248 -2.66 -10.51 8.60
C TYR A 248 -1.93 -9.30 9.23
N PRO A 249 -0.59 -9.18 9.08
CA PRO A 249 0.23 -8.11 9.65
C PRO A 249 -0.31 -6.68 9.48
N ALA A 250 -0.85 -6.31 8.31
CA ALA A 250 -1.32 -4.98 7.97
C ALA A 250 -2.46 -4.51 8.88
N GLU A 251 -3.35 -5.41 9.31
CA GLU A 251 -4.41 -5.08 10.26
C GLU A 251 -3.83 -4.68 11.62
N VAL A 252 -2.83 -5.45 12.07
CA VAL A 252 -2.15 -5.22 13.35
C VAL A 252 -1.29 -3.95 13.28
N GLU A 253 -0.56 -3.75 12.17
CA GLU A 253 0.24 -2.55 11.90
C GLU A 253 -0.63 -1.30 11.86
N ALA A 254 -1.79 -1.33 11.19
CA ALA A 254 -2.71 -0.19 11.14
C ALA A 254 -3.21 0.22 12.52
N ALA A 255 -3.44 -0.75 13.42
CA ALA A 255 -3.84 -0.47 14.80
C ALA A 255 -2.69 0.15 15.62
N ILE A 256 -1.46 -0.32 15.43
CA ILE A 256 -0.25 0.21 16.10
C ILE A 256 0.10 1.61 15.58
N ASP A 257 0.06 1.80 14.27
CA ASP A 257 0.47 3.04 13.59
C ASP A 257 -0.43 4.23 13.93
N ALA A 258 -1.62 3.97 14.46
CA ALA A 258 -2.51 5.00 14.98
C ALA A 258 -2.07 5.59 16.33
N HIS A 259 -1.05 5.03 17.00
CA HIS A 259 -0.51 5.59 18.23
C HIS A 259 0.32 6.86 17.91
N PRO A 260 0.12 8.00 18.61
CA PRO A 260 0.74 9.29 18.23
C PRO A 260 2.27 9.31 18.16
N ALA A 261 2.92 8.48 18.97
CA ALA A 261 4.38 8.35 19.01
C ALA A 261 4.97 7.40 17.94
N VAL A 262 4.15 6.70 17.15
CA VAL A 262 4.60 5.72 16.15
C VAL A 262 4.78 6.38 14.78
N ARG A 263 5.94 6.17 14.13
CA ARG A 263 6.19 6.55 12.73
C ARG A 263 5.64 5.50 11.77
N SER A 264 5.96 4.25 12.04
CA SER A 264 5.53 3.07 11.31
C SER A 264 5.82 1.82 12.13
N SER A 265 5.11 0.74 11.84
CA SER A 265 5.37 -0.58 12.42
C SER A 265 5.53 -1.65 11.36
N ALA A 266 6.16 -2.76 11.77
CA ALA A 266 6.28 -3.98 11.00
C ALA A 266 6.00 -5.19 11.91
N VAL A 267 4.95 -5.96 11.59
CA VAL A 267 4.52 -7.14 12.33
C VAL A 267 5.01 -8.43 11.67
N ILE A 268 5.76 -9.25 12.39
CA ILE A 268 6.35 -10.52 11.90
C ILE A 268 5.93 -11.69 12.78
N GLY A 269 5.93 -12.89 12.19
CA GLY A 269 5.81 -14.14 12.92
C GLY A 269 7.18 -14.64 13.35
N LEU A 270 7.39 -14.83 14.65
CA LEU A 270 8.58 -15.50 15.20
C LEU A 270 8.22 -16.94 15.58
N PRO A 271 9.10 -17.94 15.37
CA PRO A 271 8.84 -19.33 15.73
C PRO A 271 8.47 -19.49 17.20
N ASP A 272 7.54 -20.40 17.47
CA ASP A 272 7.09 -20.75 18.81
C ASP A 272 6.63 -22.20 18.84
N ASP A 273 7.00 -22.93 19.89
CA ASP A 273 6.81 -24.38 19.96
C ASP A 273 5.32 -24.75 20.11
N ASP A 274 4.52 -23.91 20.76
CA ASP A 274 3.11 -24.18 21.04
C ASP A 274 2.20 -23.65 19.93
N MET A 275 2.44 -22.42 19.49
CA MET A 275 1.58 -21.70 18.54
C MET A 275 2.06 -21.81 17.09
N GLY A 276 3.22 -22.43 16.85
CA GLY A 276 3.94 -22.43 15.56
C GLY A 276 4.64 -21.09 15.30
N ASN A 277 3.89 -19.99 15.37
CA ASN A 277 4.45 -18.63 15.40
C ASN A 277 3.80 -17.77 16.49
N LEU A 278 4.56 -16.88 17.11
CA LEU A 278 4.05 -15.74 17.88
C LEU A 278 4.10 -14.47 17.02
N VAL A 279 3.08 -13.63 17.17
CA VAL A 279 3.03 -12.29 16.56
C VAL A 279 3.98 -11.36 17.31
N HIS A 280 4.95 -10.79 16.60
CA HIS A 280 5.92 -9.83 17.12
C HIS A 280 5.84 -8.51 16.35
N ALA A 281 5.80 -7.38 17.05
CA ALA A 281 5.73 -6.06 16.44
C ALA A 281 7.03 -5.28 16.63
N ILE A 282 7.64 -4.86 15.51
CA ILE A 282 8.74 -3.90 15.50
C ILE A 282 8.12 -2.51 15.28
N VAL A 283 8.39 -1.58 16.19
CA VAL A 283 7.72 -0.27 16.26
C VAL A 283 8.76 0.83 16.15
N ASP A 284 8.76 1.56 15.03
CA ASP A 284 9.58 2.76 14.88
C ASP A 284 8.89 3.94 15.57
N CYS A 285 9.44 4.39 16.71
CA CYS A 285 8.85 5.41 17.56
C CYS A 285 9.66 6.71 17.59
N THR A 286 8.97 7.86 17.67
CA THR A 286 9.59 9.18 17.87
C THR A 286 9.84 9.53 19.33
N ALA A 287 9.21 8.79 20.25
CA ALA A 287 9.32 8.97 21.69
C ALA A 287 9.10 7.61 22.37
N PRO A 288 9.59 7.41 23.62
CA PRO A 288 9.33 6.18 24.37
C PRO A 288 7.83 5.88 24.49
N ILE A 289 7.46 4.62 24.32
CA ILE A 289 6.08 4.12 24.44
C ILE A 289 6.04 3.10 25.59
N ASP A 290 5.05 3.21 26.47
CA ASP A 290 4.75 2.17 27.45
C ASP A 290 4.06 0.99 26.76
N GLU A 291 4.71 -0.18 26.78
CA GLU A 291 4.19 -1.39 26.16
C GLU A 291 2.82 -1.80 26.75
N ALA A 292 2.61 -1.64 28.05
CA ALA A 292 1.36 -2.03 28.69
C ALA A 292 0.19 -1.15 28.20
N ALA A 293 0.43 0.16 28.10
CA ALA A 293 -0.53 1.12 27.57
C ALA A 293 -0.83 0.90 26.08
N LEU A 294 0.20 0.63 25.26
CA LEU A 294 0.03 0.29 23.85
C LEU A 294 -0.82 -0.97 23.70
N ARG A 295 -0.50 -2.03 24.45
CA ARG A 295 -1.25 -3.30 24.44
C ARG A 295 -2.71 -3.12 24.84
N ALA A 296 -2.99 -2.30 25.85
CA ALA A 296 -4.35 -1.96 26.25
C ALA A 296 -5.12 -1.27 25.11
N THR A 297 -4.50 -0.28 24.45
CA THR A 297 -5.09 0.44 23.31
C THR A 297 -5.38 -0.49 22.13
N LEU A 298 -4.52 -1.49 21.88
CA LEU A 298 -4.74 -2.48 20.83
C LEU A 298 -5.91 -3.42 21.14
N ALA A 299 -6.18 -3.70 22.42
CA ALA A 299 -7.29 -4.57 22.83
C ALA A 299 -8.67 -4.00 22.50
N ASP A 300 -8.78 -2.68 22.35
CA ASP A 300 -10.01 -2.00 21.92
C ASP A 300 -10.25 -2.10 20.40
N ARG A 301 -9.22 -2.49 19.63
CA ARG A 301 -9.22 -2.42 18.15
C ARG A 301 -9.03 -3.77 17.47
N LEU A 302 -8.43 -4.73 18.17
CA LEU A 302 -8.07 -6.03 17.65
C LEU A 302 -8.64 -7.13 18.55
N VAL A 303 -9.08 -8.23 17.93
CA VAL A 303 -9.39 -9.46 18.67
C VAL A 303 -8.12 -9.99 19.36
N LYS A 304 -8.28 -10.56 20.56
CA LYS A 304 -7.19 -10.88 21.50
C LYS A 304 -6.00 -11.64 20.88
N TYR A 305 -6.25 -12.59 19.98
CA TYR A 305 -5.21 -13.42 19.38
C TYR A 305 -4.37 -12.69 18.31
N LYS A 306 -4.84 -11.54 17.79
CA LYS A 306 -4.10 -10.70 16.84
C LYS A 306 -3.16 -9.70 17.52
N ILE A 307 -3.32 -9.47 18.82
CA ILE A 307 -2.48 -8.53 19.58
C ILE A 307 -1.06 -9.11 19.68
N PRO A 308 -0.01 -8.37 19.27
CA PRO A 308 1.38 -8.84 19.34
C PRO A 308 1.73 -9.33 20.74
N ARG A 309 2.40 -10.47 20.83
CA ARG A 309 2.86 -11.05 22.10
C ARG A 309 4.09 -10.32 22.62
N SER A 310 4.92 -9.80 21.74
CA SER A 310 6.11 -9.01 22.06
C SER A 310 6.25 -7.79 21.16
N PHE A 311 6.92 -6.76 21.68
CA PHE A 311 7.20 -5.50 21.00
C PHE A 311 8.71 -5.21 21.02
N GLU A 312 9.27 -4.76 19.89
CA GLU A 312 10.62 -4.20 19.76
C GLU A 312 10.49 -2.73 19.37
N PHE A 313 10.94 -1.82 20.24
CA PHE A 313 10.92 -0.39 19.95
C PHE A 313 12.25 0.04 19.33
N VAL A 314 12.18 0.63 18.14
CA VAL A 314 13.35 1.11 17.38
C VAL A 314 13.20 2.59 17.04
N ASN A 315 14.29 3.21 16.61
CA ASN A 315 14.30 4.58 16.11
C ASN A 315 14.76 4.68 14.63
N THR A 316 14.78 3.54 13.92
CA THR A 316 15.19 3.42 12.53
C THR A 316 13.98 3.16 11.62
N PRO A 317 13.98 3.66 10.37
CA PRO A 317 12.88 3.43 9.43
C PRO A 317 12.70 1.94 9.09
N LEU A 318 11.45 1.45 9.15
CA LEU A 318 11.08 0.05 8.84
C LEU A 318 10.59 -0.14 7.40
N ARG A 319 10.33 0.96 6.69
CA ARG A 319 9.83 1.00 5.31
C ARG A 319 10.82 1.73 4.43
N ASP A 320 10.96 1.27 3.19
CA ASP A 320 11.75 2.00 2.18
C ASP A 320 11.03 3.28 1.70
N ASP A 321 11.67 4.03 0.80
CA ASP A 321 11.12 5.27 0.26
C ASP A 321 9.83 5.08 -0.54
N ALA A 322 9.54 3.84 -0.98
CA ALA A 322 8.28 3.46 -1.62
C ALA A 322 7.23 2.91 -0.63
N GLY A 323 7.48 2.98 0.67
CA GLY A 323 6.58 2.53 1.73
C GLY A 323 6.54 1.02 1.94
N LYS A 324 7.44 0.26 1.30
CA LYS A 324 7.46 -1.20 1.37
C LYS A 324 8.23 -1.69 2.58
N VAL A 325 7.67 -2.69 3.27
CA VAL A 325 8.33 -3.42 4.36
C VAL A 325 9.07 -4.61 3.77
N ARG A 326 10.36 -4.76 4.09
CA ARG A 326 11.13 -5.98 3.75
C ARG A 326 10.97 -7.03 4.85
N ARG A 327 9.76 -7.56 5.00
CA ARG A 327 9.34 -8.38 6.15
C ARG A 327 10.23 -9.60 6.39
N LYS A 328 10.58 -10.32 5.32
CA LYS A 328 11.50 -11.47 5.38
C LYS A 328 12.87 -11.09 5.96
N ALA A 329 13.46 -9.98 5.52
CA ALA A 329 14.75 -9.51 6.01
C ALA A 329 14.68 -9.10 7.49
N LEU A 330 13.61 -8.39 7.89
CA LEU A 330 13.38 -8.04 9.30
C LEU A 330 13.26 -9.29 10.17
N ARG A 331 12.51 -10.31 9.70
CA ARG A 331 12.37 -11.60 10.39
C ARG A 331 13.70 -12.33 10.53
N GLU A 332 14.46 -12.47 9.43
CA GLU A 332 15.77 -13.13 9.43
C GLU A 332 16.76 -12.44 10.39
N GLU A 333 16.78 -11.11 10.43
CA GLU A 333 17.61 -10.35 11.36
C GLU A 333 17.28 -10.67 12.83
N ARG A 334 16.00 -10.75 13.20
CA ARG A 334 15.58 -11.05 14.57
C ARG A 334 15.83 -12.52 14.93
N LEU A 335 15.61 -13.43 13.98
CA LEU A 335 15.97 -14.85 14.15
C LEU A 335 17.45 -15.04 14.41
N ALA A 336 18.32 -14.32 13.68
CA ALA A 336 19.76 -14.39 13.90
C ALA A 336 20.15 -13.90 15.30
N ARG A 337 19.47 -12.87 15.84
CA ARG A 337 19.67 -12.38 17.22
C ARG A 337 19.15 -13.36 18.29
N MET A 338 18.17 -14.19 17.95
CA MET A 338 17.60 -15.21 18.85
C MET A 338 18.38 -16.53 18.85
N ALA A 339 19.26 -16.75 17.86
CA ALA A 339 20.08 -17.96 17.81
C ALA A 339 21.09 -17.99 18.99
N PRO A 340 21.24 -19.13 19.69
CA PRO A 340 22.20 -19.24 20.77
C PRO A 340 23.63 -19.04 20.25
N GLY A 341 24.23 -17.90 20.59
CA GLY A 341 25.60 -17.53 20.19
C GLY A 341 25.76 -16.13 19.55
N ALA A 342 24.69 -15.38 19.32
CA ALA A 342 24.82 -13.98 18.86
C ALA A 342 25.29 -13.08 20.01
N GLU A 343 26.57 -12.69 19.99
CA GLU A 343 27.16 -11.76 20.94
C GLU A 343 26.37 -10.44 20.99
N ARG A 344 25.95 -10.07 22.20
CA ARG A 344 25.52 -8.70 22.51
C ARG A 344 26.75 -7.79 22.39
N THR A 345 26.87 -7.10 21.27
CA THR A 345 27.80 -5.95 21.13
C THR A 345 27.02 -4.69 20.83
#